data_AF-A0A371X6U5-F1
#
_entry.id   AF-A0A371X6U5-F1
#
_cell.length_a   1.000
_cell.length_b   1.000
_cell.length_c   1.000
_cell.angle_alpha   90.00
_cell.angle_beta   90.00
_cell.angle_gamma   90.00
#
_symmetry.space_group_name_H-M   'P 1'
#
loop_
_entity.id
_entity.type
_entity.pdbx_description
1 polymer ?
#
loop_
_entity_poly.entity_id
_entity_poly.type
_entity_poly.pdbx_seq_one_letter_code
_entity_poly.pdbx_strand_id
1 'polypeptide(L)'
;MSRRLTSVDGKPLKFYPTPERPIPAAILVAAGLLALSTVVFGLVSNRTGVGAFHTPAIQTVASRALALDDTNPEIAVVSDANTGERLLEAPTASGGFAVESLRNLKRYRTIRGVPESGAYTLALKADGRLVIEDPKTGRLVELRAFGRENTEVFAGFLNWEDAKS
;
A
#
# COMPACT_ATOMS: atom_id res chain seq x y z
N MET A 1 -2.18 -51.28 23.74
CA MET A 1 -3.64 -51.50 23.70
C MET A 1 -4.31 -50.32 23.01
N SER A 2 -4.65 -50.44 21.72
CA SER A 2 -5.32 -49.37 20.96
C SER A 2 -6.84 -49.50 21.17
N ARG A 3 -7.45 -48.51 21.82
CA ARG A 3 -8.88 -48.50 22.18
C ARG A 3 -9.70 -48.27 20.91
N ARG A 4 -10.33 -49.32 20.37
CA ARG A 4 -11.24 -49.18 19.21
C ARG A 4 -12.45 -48.36 19.63
N LEU A 5 -12.62 -47.20 19.02
CA LEU A 5 -13.82 -46.38 19.15
C LEU A 5 -14.94 -47.05 18.35
N THR A 6 -15.90 -47.67 19.02
CA THR A 6 -17.10 -48.27 18.40
C THR A 6 -18.30 -47.35 18.58
N SER A 7 -19.14 -47.23 17.54
CA SER A 7 -20.43 -46.56 17.62
C SER A 7 -21.36 -47.31 18.58
N VAL A 8 -22.29 -46.59 19.22
CA VAL A 8 -23.28 -47.12 20.18
C VAL A 8 -24.11 -48.28 19.60
N ASP A 9 -24.31 -48.29 18.28
CA ASP A 9 -25.10 -49.32 17.57
C ASP A 9 -24.27 -50.52 17.05
N GLY A 10 -23.00 -50.66 17.46
CA GLY A 10 -22.12 -51.76 17.06
C GLY A 10 -21.69 -51.75 15.57
N LYS A 11 -22.16 -50.79 14.78
CA LYS A 11 -21.72 -50.61 13.38
C LYS A 11 -20.33 -49.96 13.34
N PRO A 12 -19.45 -50.37 12.42
CA PRO A 12 -18.16 -49.73 12.25
C PRO A 12 -18.35 -48.26 11.86
N LEU A 13 -17.57 -47.36 12.47
CA LEU A 13 -17.53 -45.95 12.08
C LEU A 13 -17.09 -45.86 10.62
N LYS A 14 -17.98 -45.36 9.75
CA LYS A 14 -17.67 -45.14 8.34
C LYS A 14 -16.97 -43.79 8.19
N PHE A 15 -15.65 -43.84 8.06
CA PHE A 15 -14.87 -42.69 7.64
C PHE A 15 -14.92 -42.57 6.12
N TYR A 16 -15.48 -41.48 5.62
CA TYR A 16 -15.38 -41.10 4.22
C TYR A 16 -14.20 -40.13 4.05
N PRO A 17 -13.47 -40.13 2.92
CA PRO A 17 -13.62 -41.00 1.75
C PRO A 17 -12.92 -42.37 1.91
N THR A 18 -13.44 -43.41 1.24
CA THR A 18 -12.81 -44.75 1.14
C THR A 18 -12.38 -45.03 -0.31
N PRO A 19 -11.43 -45.95 -0.56
CA PRO A 19 -11.02 -46.33 -1.92
C PRO A 19 -12.19 -46.79 -2.81
N GLU A 20 -13.22 -47.38 -2.21
CA GLU A 20 -14.43 -47.87 -2.88
C GLU A 20 -15.47 -46.77 -3.18
N ARG A 21 -15.36 -45.61 -2.51
CA ARG A 21 -16.20 -44.42 -2.73
C ARG A 21 -15.33 -43.16 -2.71
N PRO A 22 -14.51 -42.95 -3.75
CA PRO A 22 -13.68 -41.76 -3.85
C PRO A 22 -14.54 -40.52 -4.02
N ILE A 23 -13.96 -39.35 -3.70
CA ILE A 23 -14.60 -38.07 -3.98
C ILE A 23 -14.81 -37.96 -5.51
N PRO A 24 -16.01 -37.61 -5.99
CA PRO A 24 -16.26 -37.40 -7.41
C PRO A 24 -15.26 -36.41 -8.02
N ALA A 25 -14.66 -36.77 -9.15
CA ALA A 25 -13.68 -35.92 -9.83
C ALA A 25 -14.22 -34.51 -10.13
N ALA A 26 -15.52 -34.39 -10.42
CA ALA A 26 -16.19 -33.11 -10.65
C ALA A 26 -16.09 -32.16 -9.43
N ILE A 27 -16.17 -32.68 -8.21
CA ILE A 27 -16.06 -31.87 -6.97
C ILE A 27 -14.60 -31.40 -6.79
N LEU A 28 -13.63 -32.26 -7.05
CA LEU A 28 -12.21 -31.90 -6.98
C LEU A 28 -11.83 -30.86 -8.04
N VAL A 29 -12.33 -31.01 -9.26
CA VAL A 29 -12.13 -30.03 -10.35
C VAL A 29 -12.79 -28.71 -10.01
N ALA A 30 -14.02 -28.71 -9.49
CA ALA A 30 -14.70 -27.50 -9.07
C ALA A 30 -13.95 -26.78 -7.95
N ALA A 31 -13.49 -27.51 -6.92
CA ALA A 31 -12.69 -26.94 -5.83
C ALA A 31 -11.36 -26.36 -6.33
N GLY A 32 -10.69 -27.07 -7.25
CA GLY A 32 -9.46 -26.60 -7.89
C GLY A 32 -9.67 -25.33 -8.71
N LEU A 33 -10.72 -25.29 -9.53
CA LEU A 33 -11.09 -24.10 -10.31
C LEU A 33 -11.44 -22.91 -9.42
N LEU A 34 -12.14 -23.15 -8.31
CA LEU A 34 -12.51 -22.10 -7.38
C LEU A 34 -11.29 -21.54 -6.65
N ALA A 35 -10.38 -22.41 -6.18
CA ALA A 35 -9.11 -21.99 -5.58
C ALA A 35 -8.25 -21.20 -6.58
N LEU A 36 -8.13 -21.68 -7.82
CA LEU A 36 -7.40 -21.00 -8.88
C LEU A 36 -8.03 -19.63 -9.17
N SER A 37 -9.36 -19.56 -9.25
CA SER A 37 -10.09 -18.33 -9.50
C SER A 37 -9.84 -17.29 -8.41
N THR A 38 -9.83 -17.69 -7.13
CA THR A 38 -9.53 -16.79 -6.01
C THR A 38 -8.10 -16.25 -6.10
N VAL A 39 -7.12 -17.10 -6.42
CA VAL A 39 -5.72 -16.67 -6.60
C VAL A 39 -5.57 -15.73 -7.79
N VAL A 40 -6.17 -16.06 -8.93
CA VAL A 40 -6.16 -15.21 -10.14
C VAL A 40 -6.83 -13.87 -9.85
N PHE A 41 -8.00 -13.88 -9.21
CA PHE A 41 -8.72 -12.66 -8.88
C PHE A 41 -7.92 -11.79 -7.90
N GLY A 42 -7.29 -12.38 -6.88
CA GLY A 42 -6.40 -11.66 -5.96
C GLY A 42 -5.18 -11.06 -6.66
N LEU A 43 -4.56 -11.79 -7.59
CA LEU A 43 -3.43 -11.29 -8.39
C LEU A 43 -3.85 -10.15 -9.32
N VAL A 44 -4.99 -10.28 -10.00
CA VAL A 44 -5.54 -9.24 -10.89
C VAL A 44 -5.92 -8.01 -10.07
N SER A 45 -6.70 -8.15 -9.01
CA SER A 45 -7.12 -7.05 -8.12
C SER A 45 -5.91 -6.30 -7.54
N ASN A 46 -4.88 -7.03 -7.09
CA ASN A 46 -3.65 -6.41 -6.59
C ASN A 46 -2.86 -5.64 -7.66
N ARG A 47 -2.95 -6.04 -8.94
CA ARG A 47 -2.26 -5.35 -10.03
C ARG A 47 -3.06 -4.19 -10.63
N THR A 48 -4.39 -4.33 -10.71
CA THR A 48 -5.26 -3.35 -11.37
C THR A 48 -5.91 -2.37 -10.39
N GLY A 49 -5.85 -2.63 -9.08
CA GLY A 49 -6.53 -1.82 -8.06
C GLY A 49 -8.06 -2.01 -8.06
N VAL A 50 -8.59 -2.93 -8.86
CA VAL A 50 -10.03 -3.23 -8.93
C VAL A 50 -10.48 -3.81 -7.59
N GLY A 51 -11.39 -3.10 -6.90
CA GLY A 51 -11.88 -3.44 -5.56
C GLY A 51 -11.18 -2.69 -4.41
N ALA A 52 -10.23 -1.79 -4.70
CA ALA A 52 -9.79 -0.82 -3.71
C ALA A 52 -10.99 0.08 -3.37
N PHE A 53 -11.38 0.13 -2.10
CA PHE A 53 -12.30 1.15 -1.60
C PHE A 53 -11.63 2.50 -1.81
N HIS A 54 -11.93 3.17 -2.93
CA HIS A 54 -11.62 4.57 -3.07
C HIS A 54 -12.50 5.31 -2.07
N THR A 55 -11.90 5.74 -0.95
CA THR A 55 -12.45 6.79 -0.12
C THR A 55 -12.91 7.90 -1.06
N PRO A 56 -14.16 8.38 -0.96
CA PRO A 56 -14.68 9.40 -1.88
C PRO A 56 -13.66 10.52 -2.01
N ALA A 57 -13.39 10.93 -3.25
CA ALA A 57 -12.34 11.89 -3.56
C ALA A 57 -12.67 13.23 -2.87
N ILE A 58 -12.11 13.42 -1.67
CA ILE A 58 -12.20 14.68 -0.94
C ILE A 58 -11.35 15.68 -1.72
N GLN A 59 -11.95 16.84 -1.99
CA GLN A 59 -11.30 17.92 -2.72
C GLN A 59 -9.95 18.25 -2.08
N THR A 60 -8.91 18.34 -2.92
CA THR A 60 -7.61 18.88 -2.53
C THR A 60 -7.72 20.40 -2.53
N VAL A 61 -7.39 21.03 -1.40
CA VAL A 61 -7.43 22.49 -1.25
C VAL A 61 -6.07 23.14 -1.42
N ALA A 62 -4.99 22.40 -1.20
CA ALA A 62 -3.62 22.85 -1.49
C ALA A 62 -2.78 21.65 -1.90
N SER A 63 -1.83 21.83 -2.81
CA SER A 63 -0.91 20.76 -3.16
C SER A 63 0.45 21.28 -3.57
N ARG A 64 1.48 20.46 -3.35
CA ARG A 64 2.82 20.69 -3.91
C ARG A 64 3.40 19.39 -4.45
N ALA A 65 4.09 19.47 -5.58
CA ALA A 65 4.81 18.35 -6.15
C ALA A 65 6.16 18.21 -5.45
N LEU A 66 6.45 17.07 -4.84
CA LEU A 66 7.69 16.80 -4.12
C LEU A 66 8.60 15.85 -4.90
N ALA A 67 9.90 16.14 -4.92
CA ALA A 67 10.95 15.23 -5.37
C ALA A 67 11.93 14.96 -4.23
N LEU A 68 12.50 13.74 -4.23
CA LEU A 68 13.59 13.36 -3.35
C LEU A 68 14.83 13.07 -4.20
N ASP A 69 15.92 13.78 -3.89
CA ASP A 69 17.26 13.43 -4.33
C ASP A 69 18.06 12.94 -3.12
N ASP A 70 18.26 11.62 -3.04
CA ASP A 70 19.09 10.96 -2.05
C ASP A 70 20.30 10.23 -2.68
N THR A 71 20.74 10.70 -3.85
CA THR A 71 21.89 10.11 -4.55
C THR A 71 23.22 10.48 -3.91
N ASN A 72 23.28 11.62 -3.22
CA ASN A 72 24.46 12.05 -2.46
C ASN A 72 24.52 11.29 -1.11
N PRO A 73 25.67 10.67 -0.79
CA PRO A 73 25.82 9.87 0.44
C PRO A 73 25.79 10.70 1.73
N GLU A 74 26.01 12.01 1.66
CA GLU A 74 26.05 12.90 2.83
C GLU A 74 24.74 13.64 3.05
N ILE A 75 24.13 14.18 1.98
CA ILE A 75 22.95 15.03 2.07
C ILE A 75 21.84 14.53 1.13
N ALA A 76 20.64 14.39 1.68
CA ALA A 76 19.41 14.17 0.94
C ALA A 76 18.62 15.47 0.87
N VAL A 77 18.05 15.75 -0.31
CA VAL A 77 17.32 16.98 -0.60
C VAL A 77 15.88 16.64 -0.97
N VAL A 78 14.93 17.30 -0.30
CA VAL A 78 13.52 17.34 -0.72
C VAL A 78 13.29 18.68 -1.43
N SER A 79 12.76 18.63 -2.64
CA SER A 79 12.51 19.81 -3.46
C SER A 79 11.11 19.84 -4.05
N ASP A 80 10.67 21.02 -4.47
CA ASP A 80 9.53 21.16 -5.37
C ASP A 80 9.91 20.59 -6.74
N ALA A 81 9.13 19.63 -7.24
CA ALA A 81 9.43 18.93 -8.47
C ALA A 81 9.16 19.75 -9.74
N ASN A 82 8.40 20.84 -9.64
CA ASN A 82 8.07 21.72 -10.76
C ASN A 82 9.07 22.87 -10.87
N THR A 83 9.47 23.47 -9.75
CA THR A 83 10.35 24.65 -9.71
C THR A 83 11.80 24.33 -9.40
N GLY A 84 12.08 23.19 -8.76
CA GLY A 84 13.39 22.82 -8.25
C GLY A 84 13.76 23.50 -6.94
N GLU A 85 12.85 24.26 -6.32
CA GLU A 85 13.07 24.90 -5.02
C GLU A 85 13.41 23.84 -3.95
N ARG A 86 14.50 24.03 -3.21
CA ARG A 86 14.88 23.13 -2.11
C ARG A 86 14.06 23.46 -0.87
N LEU A 87 13.28 22.49 -0.41
CA LEU A 87 12.36 22.62 0.72
C LEU A 87 12.99 22.13 2.03
N LEU A 88 13.86 21.11 1.94
CA LEU A 88 14.57 20.55 3.07
C LEU A 88 15.87 19.89 2.62
N GLU A 89 16.93 20.10 3.37
CA GLU A 89 18.17 19.33 3.30
C GLU A 89 18.39 18.63 4.64
N ALA A 90 18.73 17.34 4.61
CA ALA A 90 19.01 16.56 5.80
C ALA A 90 20.13 15.56 5.54
N PRO A 91 20.88 15.12 6.57
CA PRO A 91 21.90 14.09 6.38
C PRO A 91 21.29 12.80 5.82
N THR A 92 21.87 12.24 4.74
CA THR A 92 21.35 11.04 4.07
C THR A 92 21.26 9.83 5.00
N ALA A 93 22.22 9.72 5.93
CA ALA A 93 22.36 8.60 6.85
C ALA A 93 21.37 8.60 8.02
N SER A 94 21.04 9.78 8.56
CA SER A 94 20.11 9.92 9.69
C SER A 94 18.73 10.41 9.29
N GLY A 95 18.55 10.84 8.03
CA GLY A 95 17.29 11.11 7.33
C GLY A 95 16.16 11.65 8.20
N GLY A 96 15.85 12.95 8.10
CA GLY A 96 14.65 13.49 8.74
C GLY A 96 13.37 12.76 8.29
N PHE A 97 12.30 12.82 9.07
CA PHE A 97 11.04 12.11 8.80
C PHE A 97 10.52 12.31 7.36
N ALA A 98 10.73 13.50 6.78
CA ALA A 98 10.37 13.78 5.40
C ALA A 98 11.15 12.95 4.38
N VAL A 99 12.47 12.85 4.55
CA VAL A 99 13.35 12.04 3.71
C VAL A 99 12.97 10.57 3.82
N GLU A 100 12.80 10.05 5.03
CA GLU A 100 12.45 8.63 5.23
C GLU A 100 11.06 8.28 4.70
N SER A 101 10.09 9.19 4.80
CA SER A 101 8.77 9.01 4.21
C SER A 101 8.83 8.86 2.68
N LEU A 102 9.57 9.76 2.01
CA LEU A 102 9.73 9.72 0.55
C LEU A 102 10.61 8.54 0.11
N ARG A 103 11.63 8.16 0.88
CA ARG A 103 12.48 6.98 0.63
C ARG A 103 11.67 5.69 0.71
N ASN A 104 10.74 5.59 1.66
CA ASN A 104 9.82 4.45 1.76
C ASN A 104 8.90 4.36 0.53
N LEU A 105 8.41 5.48 0.01
CA LEU A 105 7.63 5.51 -1.23
C LEU A 105 8.48 5.13 -2.46
N LYS A 106 9.71 5.64 -2.55
CA LYS A 106 10.67 5.27 -3.60
C LYS A 106 10.93 3.76 -3.60
N ARG A 107 11.23 3.19 -2.42
CA ARG A 107 11.41 1.74 -2.24
C ARG A 107 10.14 0.96 -2.63
N TYR A 108 8.97 1.48 -2.32
CA TYR A 108 7.71 0.85 -2.71
C TYR A 108 7.55 0.80 -4.24
N ARG A 109 7.95 1.86 -4.97
CA ARG A 109 8.02 1.84 -6.45
C ARG A 109 8.93 0.71 -6.94
N THR A 110 10.13 0.59 -6.38
CA THR A 110 11.10 -0.48 -6.72
C THR A 110 10.49 -1.86 -6.54
N ILE A 111 9.85 -2.12 -5.39
CA ILE A 111 9.19 -3.40 -5.07
C ILE A 111 8.05 -3.70 -6.06
N ARG A 112 7.34 -2.67 -6.55
CA ARG A 112 6.24 -2.79 -7.51
C ARG A 112 6.70 -2.82 -8.97
N GLY A 113 8.01 -2.73 -9.25
CA GLY A 113 8.55 -2.68 -10.61
C GLY A 113 8.19 -1.39 -11.35
N VAL A 114 7.91 -0.31 -10.61
CA VAL A 114 7.58 1.02 -11.15
C VAL A 114 8.84 1.89 -11.17
N PRO A 115 9.07 2.73 -12.19
CA PRO A 115 10.24 3.61 -12.21
C PRO A 115 10.29 4.55 -11.01
N GLU A 116 11.44 4.60 -10.33
CA GLU A 116 11.65 5.39 -9.10
C GLU A 116 11.51 6.90 -9.30
N SER A 117 11.74 7.39 -10.52
CA SER A 117 11.69 8.81 -10.88
C SER A 117 10.28 9.41 -10.77
N GLY A 118 10.20 10.73 -10.78
CA GLY A 118 8.93 11.47 -10.87
C GLY A 118 8.36 11.89 -9.51
N ALA A 119 7.52 12.91 -9.56
CA ALA A 119 7.03 13.60 -8.37
C ALA A 119 6.09 12.74 -7.51
N TYR A 120 6.10 13.03 -6.21
CA TYR A 120 5.04 12.70 -5.26
C TYR A 120 4.15 13.93 -5.09
N THR A 121 2.89 13.74 -4.72
CA THR A 121 1.97 14.86 -4.47
C THR A 121 1.75 14.97 -2.97
N LEU A 122 2.19 16.08 -2.38
CA LEU A 122 1.73 16.48 -1.05
C LEU A 122 0.40 17.21 -1.23
N ALA A 123 -0.66 16.75 -0.55
CA ALA A 123 -2.00 17.29 -0.68
C ALA A 123 -2.61 17.58 0.70
N LEU A 124 -3.12 18.80 0.87
CA LEU A 124 -4.06 19.13 1.93
C LEU A 124 -5.48 18.89 1.42
N LYS A 125 -6.21 18.02 2.11
CA LYS A 125 -7.61 17.73 1.81
C LYS A 125 -8.54 18.70 2.52
N ALA A 126 -9.73 18.92 1.97
CA ALA A 126 -10.74 19.83 2.53
C ALA A 126 -11.18 19.48 3.97
N ASP A 127 -11.01 18.20 4.38
CA ASP A 127 -11.27 17.73 5.74
C ASP A 127 -10.09 17.95 6.71
N GLY A 128 -9.04 18.66 6.26
CA GLY A 128 -7.85 18.99 7.05
C GLY A 128 -6.78 17.91 7.08
N ARG A 129 -6.96 16.77 6.39
CA ARG A 129 -5.93 15.74 6.31
C ARG A 129 -4.80 16.17 5.37
N LEU A 130 -3.58 16.04 5.85
CA LEU A 130 -2.37 16.17 5.05
C LEU A 130 -1.87 14.79 4.64
N VAL A 131 -1.73 14.56 3.34
CA VAL A 131 -1.39 13.27 2.77
C VAL A 131 -0.28 13.40 1.72
N ILE A 132 0.56 12.36 1.60
CA ILE A 132 1.47 12.19 0.47
C ILE A 132 0.91 11.09 -0.43
N GLU A 133 0.78 11.39 -1.71
CA GLU A 133 0.27 10.50 -2.73
C GLU A 133 1.37 10.19 -3.76
N ASP A 134 1.56 8.92 -4.08
CA ASP A 134 2.37 8.49 -5.21
C ASP A 134 1.46 8.20 -6.41
N PRO A 135 1.44 9.08 -7.45
CA PRO A 135 0.56 8.90 -8.60
C PRO A 135 0.90 7.66 -9.43
N LYS A 136 2.13 7.13 -9.33
CA LYS A 136 2.55 5.96 -10.11
C LYS A 136 2.10 4.64 -9.49
N THR A 137 1.90 4.61 -8.17
CA THR A 137 1.51 3.39 -7.45
C THR A 137 0.13 3.48 -6.81
N GLY A 138 -0.47 4.67 -6.75
CA GLY A 138 -1.72 4.95 -6.03
C GLY A 138 -1.58 4.90 -4.51
N ARG A 139 -0.34 4.82 -3.99
CA ARG A 139 -0.08 4.75 -2.55
C ARG A 139 -0.38 6.10 -1.92
N LEU A 140 -1.10 6.08 -0.80
CA LEU A 140 -1.41 7.26 0.01
C LEU A 140 -0.88 7.07 1.43
N VAL A 141 -0.21 8.09 1.96
CA VAL A 141 0.34 8.14 3.32
C VAL A 141 -0.28 9.31 4.06
N GLU A 142 -1.11 9.04 5.07
CA GLU A 142 -1.70 10.08 5.93
C GLU A 142 -0.71 10.50 7.01
N LEU A 143 -0.30 11.77 6.99
CA LEU A 143 0.79 12.27 7.84
C LEU A 143 0.40 12.44 9.30
N ARG A 144 -0.90 12.61 9.56
CA ARG A 144 -1.45 12.71 10.92
C ARG A 144 -1.12 11.49 11.79
N ALA A 145 -0.95 10.31 11.18
CA ALA A 145 -0.61 9.08 11.89
C ALA A 145 0.78 9.13 12.57
N PHE A 146 1.64 10.09 12.19
CA PHE A 146 3.01 10.23 12.68
C PHE A 146 3.18 11.37 13.70
N GLY A 147 2.07 11.98 14.14
CA GLY A 147 2.07 13.03 15.15
C GLY A 147 2.20 14.45 14.57
N ARG A 148 1.96 15.42 15.45
CA ARG A 148 1.84 16.84 15.11
C ARG A 148 3.12 17.41 14.50
N GLU A 149 4.26 17.22 15.16
CA GLU A 149 5.56 17.78 14.75
C GLU A 149 5.93 17.34 13.32
N ASN A 150 5.81 16.05 13.03
CA ASN A 150 6.04 15.48 11.70
C ASN A 150 5.07 16.03 10.64
N THR A 151 3.81 16.20 11.02
CA THR A 151 2.79 16.79 10.12
C THR A 151 3.11 18.25 9.80
N GLU A 152 3.58 19.02 10.78
CA GLU A 152 3.93 20.44 10.63
C GLU A 152 5.10 20.66 9.68
N VAL A 153 6.10 19.78 9.67
CA VAL A 153 7.21 19.82 8.69
C VAL A 153 6.67 19.80 7.27
N PHE A 154 5.78 18.84 6.97
CA PHE A 154 5.17 18.74 5.65
C PHE A 154 4.19 19.86 5.36
N ALA A 155 3.43 20.31 6.36
CA ALA A 155 2.56 21.47 6.18
C ALA A 155 3.39 22.65 5.67
N GLY A 156 4.55 22.90 6.28
CA GLY A 156 5.56 23.90 5.86
C GLY A 156 5.95 23.87 4.38
N PHE A 157 5.80 22.72 3.71
CA PHE A 157 6.11 22.58 2.29
C PHE A 157 4.96 22.96 1.37
N LEU A 158 3.75 23.24 1.85
CA LEU A 158 2.64 23.57 0.96
C LEU A 158 2.82 24.95 0.33
N ASN A 159 2.30 25.10 -0.89
CA ASN A 159 2.00 26.43 -1.40
C ASN A 159 0.58 26.82 -0.97
N TRP A 160 0.45 27.74 -0.02
CA TRP A 160 -0.87 28.20 0.44
C TRP A 160 -1.49 29.28 -0.44
N GLU A 161 -0.76 29.79 -1.44
CA GLU A 161 -1.33 30.73 -2.42
C GLU A 161 -2.41 30.06 -3.26
N ASP A 162 -2.22 28.77 -3.60
CA ASP A 162 -3.20 27.96 -4.34
C ASP A 162 -4.47 27.65 -3.50
N ALA A 163 -4.38 27.74 -2.17
CA ALA A 163 -5.48 27.41 -1.26
C ALA A 163 -6.50 28.54 -1.06
N LYS A 164 -6.23 29.73 -1.61
CA LYS A 164 -7.07 30.93 -1.47
C LYS A 164 -7.89 31.26 -2.72
N SER A 165 -7.72 30.54 -3.82
CA SER A 165 -8.53 30.67 -5.04
C SER A 165 -9.70 29.68 -5.06
#